data_AF-A0A7W1LIP9-F1
#
_entry.id   AF-A0A7W1LIP9-F1
#
_cell.length_a   1.000
_cell.length_b   1.000
_cell.length_c   1.000
_cell.angle_alpha   90.00
_cell.angle_beta   90.00
_cell.angle_gamma   90.00
#
_symmetry.space_group_name_H-M   'P 1'
#
loop_
_entity.id
_entity.type
_entity.pdbx_description
1 polymer ?
#
loop_
_entity_poly.entity_id
_entity_poly.type
_entity_poly.pdbx_seq_one_letter_code
_entity_poly.pdbx_strand_id
1 'polypeptide(L)'
;MPRTDKYPFRADLRAKLIEVASRDETIEYLELGAGRAMIGRYLYRIAREEAAAERPPLTSVVIRKGAGLPGDGFRDAMIKVGFIESDDAEDERAMWDRARRTTHEYWRPKLSDDLK
;
A
#
# COMPACT_ATOMS: atom_id res chain seq x y z
N MET A 1 -18.55 3.59 12.37
CA MET A 1 -17.17 3.20 11.99
C MET A 1 -16.38 2.89 13.25
N PRO A 2 -15.61 1.79 13.33
CA PRO A 2 -14.81 1.49 14.52
C PRO A 2 -13.65 2.50 14.63
N ARG A 3 -13.41 3.01 15.85
CA ARG A 3 -12.30 3.92 16.18
C ARG A 3 -10.97 3.30 15.72
N THR A 4 -10.33 3.92 14.74
CA THR A 4 -9.13 3.45 14.03
C THR A 4 -7.85 3.47 14.86
N ASP A 5 -7.94 4.04 16.04
CA ASP A 5 -6.91 4.29 17.05
C ASP A 5 -6.75 3.08 17.99
N LYS A 6 -7.57 2.03 17.82
CA LYS A 6 -7.50 0.77 18.59
C LYS A 6 -6.37 -0.18 18.14
N TYR A 7 -5.75 0.04 16.98
CA TYR A 7 -4.76 -0.89 16.43
C TYR A 7 -3.37 -0.28 16.40
N PRO A 8 -2.35 -0.95 16.97
CA PRO A 8 -1.00 -0.43 16.96
C PRO A 8 -0.48 -0.36 15.52
N PHE A 9 0.27 0.71 15.24
CA PHE A 9 1.04 0.80 14.02
C PHE A 9 2.09 -0.32 13.99
N ARG A 10 2.21 -0.99 12.84
CA ARG A 10 3.10 -2.13 12.63
C ARG A 10 4.28 -1.69 11.78
N ALA A 11 5.31 -1.17 12.43
CA ALA A 11 6.54 -0.70 11.78
C ALA A 11 7.25 -1.83 11.02
N ASP A 12 7.20 -3.05 11.54
CA ASP A 12 7.70 -4.26 10.90
C ASP A 12 6.99 -4.56 9.57
N LEU A 13 5.65 -4.46 9.58
CA LEU A 13 4.84 -4.65 8.38
C LEU A 13 5.15 -3.57 7.35
N ARG A 14 5.24 -2.30 7.78
CA ARG A 14 5.60 -1.19 6.90
C ARG A 14 6.98 -1.38 6.28
N ALA A 15 7.99 -1.75 7.07
CA ALA A 15 9.34 -1.99 6.56
C ALA A 15 9.35 -3.10 5.50
N LYS A 16 8.59 -4.19 5.73
CA LYS A 16 8.43 -5.26 4.75
C LYS A 16 7.81 -4.76 3.44
N LEU A 17 6.76 -3.92 3.51
CA LEU A 17 6.16 -3.35 2.31
C LEU A 17 7.12 -2.42 1.56
N ILE A 18 7.96 -1.67 2.27
CA ILE A 18 9.00 -0.83 1.65
C ILE A 18 10.03 -1.68 0.91
N GLU A 19 10.49 -2.77 1.54
CA GLU A 19 11.42 -3.70 0.89
C GLU A 19 10.84 -4.24 -0.42
N VAL A 20 9.59 -4.72 -0.38
CA VAL A 20 8.86 -5.22 -1.57
C VAL A 20 8.71 -4.12 -2.62
N ALA A 21 8.28 -2.92 -2.22
CA ALA A 21 8.15 -1.77 -3.12
C ALA A 21 9.48 -1.39 -3.79
N SER A 22 10.58 -1.42 -3.04
CA SER A 22 11.91 -1.05 -3.55
C SER A 22 12.41 -1.98 -4.66
N ARG A 23 11.92 -3.23 -4.68
CA ARG A 23 12.26 -4.26 -5.68
C ARG A 23 11.28 -4.33 -6.86
N ASP A 24 10.27 -3.47 -6.88
CA ASP A 24 9.14 -3.53 -7.82
C ASP A 24 8.34 -4.85 -7.74
N GLU A 25 8.33 -5.48 -6.56
CA GLU A 25 7.64 -6.75 -6.34
C GLU A 25 6.24 -6.54 -5.75
N THR A 26 5.49 -7.63 -5.64
CA THR A 26 4.20 -7.68 -4.93
C THR A 26 4.24 -8.76 -3.86
N ILE A 27 3.44 -8.60 -2.81
CA ILE A 27 3.33 -9.55 -1.70
C ILE A 27 1.88 -9.98 -1.49
N GLU A 28 1.66 -11.27 -1.22
CA GLU A 28 0.33 -11.76 -0.92
C GLU A 28 -0.10 -11.43 0.52
N TYR A 29 -1.39 -11.18 0.72
CA TYR A 29 -1.98 -11.00 2.06
C TYR A 29 -1.58 -12.09 3.07
N LEU A 30 -1.43 -13.33 2.63
CA LEU A 30 -1.09 -14.47 3.50
C LEU A 30 0.36 -14.42 4.00
N GLU A 31 1.24 -13.77 3.24
CA GLU A 31 2.67 -13.65 3.57
C GLU A 31 2.95 -12.56 4.61
N LEU A 32 1.93 -11.79 4.98
CA LEU A 32 2.03 -10.71 5.98
C LEU A 32 1.90 -11.22 7.42
N GLY A 33 1.69 -12.53 7.64
CA GLY A 33 1.83 -13.18 8.95
C GLY A 33 0.79 -12.79 10.03
N ALA A 34 -0.22 -11.98 9.69
CA ALA A 34 -1.29 -11.59 10.59
C ALA A 34 -2.62 -12.26 10.19
N GLY A 35 -3.51 -12.49 11.17
CA GLY A 35 -4.85 -12.99 10.89
C GLY A 35 -5.61 -12.07 9.91
N ARG A 36 -6.32 -12.67 8.93
CA ARG A 36 -6.98 -11.96 7.82
C ARG A 36 -7.86 -10.77 8.24
N ALA A 37 -8.54 -10.84 9.39
CA ALA A 37 -9.37 -9.75 9.88
C ALA A 37 -8.56 -8.54 10.39
N MET A 38 -7.34 -8.78 10.86
CA MET A 38 -6.47 -7.75 11.45
C MET A 38 -5.58 -7.11 10.41
N ILE A 39 -5.15 -7.85 9.37
CA ILE A 39 -4.23 -7.32 8.35
C ILE A 39 -4.84 -6.13 7.60
N GLY A 40 -6.13 -6.20 7.23
CA GLY A 40 -6.79 -5.08 6.56
C GLY A 40 -6.80 -3.79 7.39
N ARG A 41 -6.89 -3.92 8.72
CA ARG A 41 -6.84 -2.77 9.64
C ARG A 41 -5.44 -2.17 9.72
N TYR A 42 -4.40 -3.01 9.76
CA TYR A 42 -3.02 -2.53 9.73
C TYR A 42 -2.68 -1.85 8.41
N LEU A 43 -3.09 -2.43 7.28
CA LEU A 43 -2.87 -1.82 5.96
C LEU A 43 -3.59 -0.49 5.83
N TYR A 44 -4.85 -0.39 6.29
CA TYR A 44 -5.56 0.88 6.30
C TYR A 44 -4.84 1.94 7.15
N ARG A 45 -4.32 1.56 8.33
CA ARG A 45 -3.54 2.47 9.17
C ARG A 45 -2.25 2.93 8.47
N ILE A 46 -1.52 2.02 7.83
CA ILE A 46 -0.32 2.34 7.04
C ILE A 46 -0.68 3.31 5.91
N ALA A 47 -1.70 3.03 5.12
CA ALA A 47 -2.12 3.89 4.01
C ALA A 47 -2.46 5.32 4.48
N ARG A 48 -3.12 5.45 5.64
CA ARG A 48 -3.38 6.77 6.24
C ARG A 48 -2.11 7.49 6.68
N GLU A 49 -1.13 6.78 7.23
CA GLU A 49 0.14 7.39 7.64
C GLU A 49 1.01 7.79 6.45
N GLU A 50 1.03 7.00 5.38
CA GLU A 50 1.69 7.40 4.12
C GLU A 50 1.04 8.67 3.55
N ALA A 51 -0.29 8.71 3.47
CA ALA A 51 -1.00 9.88 2.97
C ALA A 51 -0.78 11.13 3.85
N ALA A 52 -0.79 10.97 5.17
CA ALA A 52 -0.49 12.07 6.10
C ALA A 52 0.96 12.57 5.99
N ALA A 53 1.88 11.73 5.49
CA ALA A 53 3.26 12.08 5.20
C ALA A 53 3.49 12.48 3.73
N GLU A 54 2.42 12.69 2.95
CA GLU A 54 2.45 13.03 1.53
C GLU A 54 3.24 12.01 0.68
N ARG A 55 3.15 10.73 1.07
CA ARG A 55 3.83 9.60 0.39
C ARG A 55 2.83 8.77 -0.44
N PRO A 56 3.31 8.08 -1.48
CA PRO A 56 2.49 7.16 -2.25
C PRO A 56 1.91 6.03 -1.41
N PRO A 57 0.79 5.42 -1.85
CA PRO A 57 0.09 4.39 -1.09
C PRO A 57 0.89 3.09 -1.08
N LEU A 58 1.74 2.93 -0.06
CA LEU A 58 2.60 1.75 0.11
C LEU A 58 1.84 0.42 0.08
N THR A 59 0.56 0.41 0.43
CA THR A 59 -0.31 -0.77 0.35
C THR A 59 -0.60 -1.25 -1.07
N SER A 60 -0.21 -0.50 -2.11
CA SER A 60 -0.36 -0.89 -3.52
C SER A 60 0.43 -2.14 -3.90
N VAL A 61 1.43 -2.54 -3.10
CA VAL A 61 2.21 -3.76 -3.35
C VAL A 61 1.52 -5.03 -2.83
N VAL A 62 0.39 -4.91 -2.14
CA VAL A 62 -0.31 -6.06 -1.54
C VAL A 62 -1.38 -6.60 -2.48
N ILE A 63 -1.28 -7.87 -2.82
CA ILE A 63 -2.20 -8.56 -3.73
C ILE A 63 -2.92 -9.74 -3.08
N ARG A 64 -4.02 -10.15 -3.70
CA ARG A 64 -4.70 -11.42 -3.39
C ARG A 64 -3.98 -12.59 -4.03
N LYS A 65 -3.93 -13.70 -3.30
CA LYS A 65 -3.40 -14.97 -3.82
C LYS A 65 -4.11 -15.38 -5.10
N GLY A 66 -3.33 -15.69 -6.14
CA GLY A 66 -3.80 -16.25 -7.40
C GLY A 66 -4.46 -15.28 -8.39
N ALA A 67 -4.82 -14.07 -7.97
CA ALA A 67 -5.46 -13.08 -8.85
C ALA A 67 -4.46 -12.10 -9.49
N GLY A 68 -3.28 -11.92 -8.89
CA GLY A 68 -2.31 -10.91 -9.35
C GLY A 68 -2.85 -9.48 -9.31
N LEU A 69 -3.87 -9.25 -8.46
CA LEU A 69 -4.60 -7.99 -8.31
C LEU A 69 -4.77 -7.68 -6.82
N PRO A 70 -4.95 -6.40 -6.46
CA PRO A 70 -5.27 -6.00 -5.09
C PRO A 70 -6.63 -6.58 -4.67
N GLY A 71 -6.93 -6.55 -3.37
CA GLY A 71 -8.24 -6.99 -2.89
C GLY A 71 -9.32 -5.92 -3.00
N ASP A 72 -10.60 -6.32 -3.03
CA ASP A 72 -11.78 -5.44 -3.22
C ASP A 72 -11.78 -4.17 -2.33
N GLY A 73 -11.16 -4.22 -1.16
CA GLY A 73 -11.05 -3.06 -0.26
C GLY A 73 -9.99 -2.03 -0.67
N PHE A 74 -9.22 -2.26 -1.73
CA PHE A 74 -8.10 -1.41 -2.14
C PHE A 74 -8.57 -0.10 -2.75
N ARG A 75 -9.50 -0.13 -3.71
CA ARG A 75 -10.08 1.09 -4.30
C ARG A 75 -10.69 1.99 -3.23
N ASP A 76 -11.50 1.40 -2.37
CA ASP A 76 -12.09 2.08 -1.21
C ASP A 76 -11.02 2.71 -0.30
N ALA A 77 -9.89 2.03 -0.10
CA ALA A 77 -8.79 2.58 0.69
C ALA A 77 -8.12 3.75 -0.04
N MET A 78 -7.90 3.67 -1.35
CA MET A 78 -7.29 4.73 -2.16
C MET A 78 -8.14 6.01 -2.17
N ILE A 79 -9.46 5.87 -2.31
CA ILE A 79 -10.40 6.99 -2.19
C ILE A 79 -10.32 7.61 -0.80
N LYS A 80 -10.36 6.79 0.26
CA LYS A 80 -10.35 7.26 1.66
C LYS A 80 -9.06 7.99 2.04
N VAL A 81 -7.94 7.64 1.44
CA VAL A 81 -6.65 8.32 1.68
C VAL A 81 -6.39 9.47 0.69
N GLY A 82 -7.34 9.75 -0.21
CA GLY A 82 -7.24 10.85 -1.17
C GLY A 82 -6.24 10.62 -2.30
N PHE A 83 -5.88 9.37 -2.59
CA PHE A 83 -4.98 9.05 -3.71
C PHE A 83 -5.69 9.12 -5.07
N ILE A 84 -6.98 8.76 -5.09
CA ILE A 84 -7.86 8.90 -6.26
C ILE A 84 -9.17 9.58 -5.85
N GLU A 85 -9.86 10.19 -6.80
CA GLU A 85 -11.20 10.75 -6.61
C GLU A 85 -12.26 9.65 -6.67
N SER A 86 -13.41 9.86 -6.04
CA SER A 86 -14.46 8.83 -5.94
C SER A 86 -15.15 8.54 -7.28
N ASP A 87 -15.20 9.54 -8.16
CA ASP A 87 -15.77 9.52 -9.50
C ASP A 87 -14.73 9.22 -10.60
N ASP A 88 -13.49 8.90 -10.20
CA ASP A 88 -12.46 8.45 -11.14
C ASP A 88 -13.00 7.23 -11.91
N ALA A 89 -13.10 7.36 -13.24
CA ALA A 89 -13.60 6.32 -14.13
C ALA A 89 -12.50 5.33 -14.54
N GLU A 90 -11.28 5.50 -14.03
CA GLU A 90 -10.15 4.63 -14.30
C GLU A 90 -10.45 3.17 -13.90
N ASP A 91 -10.09 2.25 -14.80
CA ASP A 91 -10.15 0.81 -14.57
C ASP A 91 -9.27 0.43 -13.36
N GLU A 92 -9.75 -0.51 -12.53
CA GLU A 92 -9.09 -0.88 -11.27
C GLU A 92 -7.65 -1.36 -11.48
N ARG A 93 -7.37 -2.05 -12.59
CA ARG A 93 -6.01 -2.51 -12.92
C ARG A 93 -5.11 -1.34 -13.28
N ALA A 94 -5.58 -0.41 -14.11
CA ALA A 94 -4.81 0.78 -14.49
C ALA A 94 -4.48 1.65 -13.26
N MET A 95 -5.47 1.85 -12.39
CA MET A 95 -5.30 2.56 -11.12
C MET A 95 -4.29 1.88 -10.21
N TRP A 96 -4.37 0.56 -10.07
CA TRP A 96 -3.42 -0.22 -9.29
C TRP A 96 -2.00 -0.16 -9.87
N ASP A 97 -1.84 -0.34 -11.18
CA ASP A 97 -0.55 -0.28 -11.86
C ASP A 97 0.10 1.10 -11.70
N ARG A 98 -0.70 2.19 -11.79
CA ARG A 98 -0.25 3.56 -11.50
C ARG A 98 0.23 3.69 -10.06
N ALA A 99 -0.59 3.27 -9.09
CA ALA A 99 -0.23 3.32 -7.68
C ALA A 99 1.05 2.53 -7.36
N ARG A 100 1.17 1.31 -7.91
CA ARG A 100 2.36 0.45 -7.73
C ARG A 100 3.61 1.10 -8.30
N ARG A 101 3.55 1.63 -9.52
CA ARG A 101 4.68 2.31 -10.16
C ARG A 101 5.10 3.54 -9.35
N THR A 102 4.17 4.38 -8.93
CA THR A 102 4.47 5.58 -8.11
C THR A 102 5.10 5.19 -6.78
N THR A 103 4.60 4.13 -6.13
CA THR A 103 5.18 3.59 -4.89
C THR A 103 6.60 3.06 -5.13
N HIS A 104 6.85 2.29 -6.19
CA HIS A 104 8.19 1.82 -6.53
C HIS A 104 9.15 2.99 -6.81
N GLU A 105 8.75 3.96 -7.64
CA GLU A 105 9.58 5.12 -7.98
C GLU A 105 9.99 5.95 -6.75
N TYR A 106 9.12 6.01 -5.74
CA TYR A 106 9.39 6.72 -4.49
C TYR A 106 10.38 5.95 -3.59
N TRP A 107 10.21 4.63 -3.46
CA TRP A 107 10.98 3.80 -2.53
C TRP A 107 12.20 3.11 -3.14
N ARG A 108 12.38 3.15 -4.48
CA ARG A 108 13.57 2.60 -5.12
C ARG A 108 14.83 3.32 -4.64
N PRO A 109 15.96 2.61 -4.52
CA PRO A 109 17.24 3.25 -4.24
C PRO A 109 17.53 4.32 -5.30
N LYS A 110 17.76 5.57 -4.85
CA LYS A 110 18.22 6.63 -5.74
C LYS A 110 19.72 6.48 -5.86
N LEU A 111 20.21 6.19 -7.06
CA LEU A 111 21.64 6.02 -7.38
C LEU A 111 22.48 7.31 -7.23
N SER A 112 22.02 8.30 -6.44
CA SER A 112 22.61 9.63 -6.35
C SER A 112 23.04 10.06 -4.94
N ASP A 113 22.92 9.22 -3.92
CA ASP A 113 23.41 9.56 -2.57
C ASP A 113 24.82 9.01 -2.26
N ASP A 114 25.43 8.24 -3.16
CA ASP A 114 26.80 7.68 -3.04
C ASP A 114 27.88 8.51 -3.78
N LEU A 115 27.59 9.77 -4.13
CA LEU A 115 28.57 10.72 -4.67
C LEU A 115 28.56 12.02 -3.86
N LYS A 116 29.05 11.96 -2.62
CA LYS A 116 29.64 13.11 -1.93
C LYS A 116 30.88 12.70 -1.15
#